data_AF-A0A7J6DRQ0-F1
#
_entry.id   AF-A0A7J6DRQ0-F1
#
_cell.length_a   1.000
_cell.length_b   1.000
_cell.length_c   1.000
_cell.angle_alpha   90.00
_cell.angle_beta   90.00
_cell.angle_gamma   90.00
#
_symmetry.space_group_name_H-M   'P 1'
#
loop_
_entity.id
_entity.type
_entity.pdbx_description
1 polymer ?
#
loop_
_entity_poly.entity_id
_entity_poly.type
_entity_poly.pdbx_seq_one_letter_code
_entity_poly.pdbx_strand_id
1 'polypeptide(L)'
;MMKSTVAFLVILCMVRATESIWLTLPSSGTKCVSEEIQNNVVVLGDYVVVSEDHTHDTPTISVKVTSPYGSNLHHAENSTHGQFAFTTHEAGNYLACFWVDGYNHDKGDVSVNLDWKTGIAAKDWESVARKEKIEVSAFTYFHDSFE
;
A
#
# COMPACT_ATOMS: atom_id res chain seq x y z
N MET A 1 -23.12 -29.45 17.64
CA MET A 1 -23.14 -29.01 16.23
C MET A 1 -23.50 -27.53 16.10
N MET A 2 -24.65 -27.05 16.59
CA MET A 2 -25.11 -25.66 16.41
C MET A 2 -24.17 -24.55 16.93
N LYS A 3 -23.47 -24.76 18.06
CA LYS A 3 -22.47 -23.80 18.59
C LYS A 3 -21.24 -23.63 17.69
N SER A 4 -20.83 -24.71 17.02
CA SER A 4 -19.66 -24.70 16.13
C SER A 4 -19.97 -23.95 14.84
N THR A 5 -21.19 -24.06 14.33
CA THR A 5 -21.66 -23.33 13.15
C THR A 5 -21.75 -21.83 13.42
N VAL A 6 -22.24 -21.44 14.61
CA VAL A 6 -22.30 -20.02 15.03
C VAL A 6 -20.89 -19.43 15.17
N ALA A 7 -19.95 -20.16 15.79
CA ALA A 7 -18.56 -19.72 15.88
C ALA A 7 -17.92 -19.52 14.50
N PHE A 8 -18.17 -20.44 13.56
CA PHE A 8 -17.67 -20.33 12.18
C PHE A 8 -18.26 -19.13 11.44
N LEU A 9 -19.56 -18.87 11.62
CA LEU A 9 -20.23 -17.71 11.02
C LEU A 9 -19.67 -16.38 11.57
N VAL A 10 -19.43 -16.32 12.89
CA VAL A 10 -18.85 -15.15 13.55
C VAL A 10 -17.42 -14.88 13.08
N ILE A 11 -16.60 -15.93 12.92
CA ILE A 11 -15.23 -15.82 12.39
C ILE A 11 -15.26 -15.32 10.93
N LEU A 12 -16.16 -15.86 10.10
CA LEU A 12 -16.27 -15.43 8.70
C LEU A 12 -16.69 -13.95 8.56
N CYS A 13 -17.56 -13.45 9.46
CA CYS A 13 -17.94 -12.04 9.49
C CYS A 13 -16.81 -11.09 9.93
N MET A 14 -15.77 -11.60 10.59
CA MET A 14 -14.62 -10.79 11.00
C MET A 14 -13.55 -10.65 9.91
N VAL A 15 -13.63 -11.43 8.83
CA VAL A 15 -12.72 -11.30 7.69
C VAL A 15 -13.10 -10.04 6.91
N ARG A 16 -12.37 -8.94 7.16
CA ARG A 16 -12.46 -7.74 6.34
C ARG A 16 -11.80 -8.04 4.99
N ALA A 17 -12.50 -7.75 3.89
CA ALA A 17 -11.87 -7.78 2.57
C ALA A 17 -10.77 -6.70 2.56
N THR A 18 -9.53 -7.12 2.32
CA THR A 18 -8.42 -6.20 2.06
C THR A 18 -8.41 -5.94 0.57
N GLU A 19 -8.63 -4.70 0.15
CA GLU A 19 -8.48 -4.32 -1.24
C GLU A 19 -7.04 -3.87 -1.46
N SER A 20 -6.33 -4.51 -2.37
CA SER A 20 -5.05 -4.05 -2.88
C SER A 20 -5.08 -4.06 -4.40
N ILE A 21 -4.32 -3.15 -5.00
CA ILE A 21 -4.22 -2.98 -6.44
C ILE A 21 -2.93 -3.65 -6.88
N TRP A 22 -3.05 -4.61 -7.80
CA TRP A 22 -1.90 -5.25 -8.43
C TRP A 22 -1.62 -4.60 -9.78
N LEU A 23 -0.39 -4.11 -9.95
CA LEU A 23 0.07 -3.49 -11.19
C LEU A 23 1.26 -4.26 -11.75
N THR A 24 1.12 -4.76 -12.97
CA THR A 24 2.23 -5.28 -13.76
C THR A 24 2.80 -4.15 -14.61
N LEU A 25 3.97 -3.64 -14.23
CA LEU A 25 4.66 -2.56 -14.91
C LEU A 25 5.39 -3.10 -16.15
N PRO A 26 5.24 -2.42 -17.30
CA PRO A 26 6.02 -2.74 -18.48
C PRO A 26 7.49 -2.38 -18.26
N SER A 27 8.39 -3.03 -19.00
CA SER A 27 9.82 -2.71 -18.98
C SER A 27 10.13 -1.26 -19.35
N SER A 28 9.31 -0.65 -20.23
CA SER A 28 9.34 0.77 -20.57
C SER A 28 7.97 1.42 -20.43
N GLY A 29 7.96 2.69 -20.02
CA GLY A 29 6.75 3.46 -19.83
C GLY A 29 6.27 3.46 -18.39
N THR A 30 5.06 3.96 -18.17
CA THR A 30 4.52 4.24 -16.85
C THR A 30 3.10 3.70 -16.76
N LYS A 31 2.73 3.12 -15.61
CA LYS A 31 1.34 2.83 -15.28
C LYS A 31 0.89 3.69 -14.11
N CYS A 32 -0.36 4.15 -14.17
CA CYS A 32 -0.93 5.00 -13.15
C CYS A 32 -2.25 4.44 -12.63
N VAL A 33 -2.48 4.59 -11.33
CA VAL A 33 -3.77 4.46 -10.68
C VAL A 33 -4.36 5.85 -10.54
N SER A 34 -5.62 6.00 -10.95
CA SER A 34 -6.37 7.25 -10.89
C SER A 34 -7.59 7.07 -10.01
N GLU A 35 -7.78 7.97 -9.06
CA GLU A 35 -9.00 8.03 -8.25
C GLU A 35 -9.49 9.48 -8.16
N GLU A 36 -10.81 9.67 -8.30
CA GLU A 36 -11.45 10.96 -8.04
C GLU A 36 -11.72 11.09 -6.54
N ILE A 37 -11.03 12.04 -5.89
CA ILE A 37 -11.10 12.22 -4.44
C ILE A 37 -11.65 13.61 -4.14
N GLN A 38 -12.51 13.70 -3.14
CA GLN A 38 -13.04 14.99 -2.66
C GLN A 38 -11.99 15.77 -1.87
N ASN A 39 -12.23 17.07 -1.68
CA ASN A 39 -11.37 17.92 -0.85
C ASN A 39 -11.42 17.51 0.64
N ASN A 40 -10.32 17.74 1.36
CA ASN A 40 -10.14 17.49 2.80
C ASN A 40 -10.30 16.01 3.20
N VAL A 41 -9.87 15.13 2.31
CA VAL A 41 -9.83 13.68 2.49
C VAL A 41 -8.38 13.26 2.75
N VAL A 42 -8.17 12.45 3.80
CA VAL A 42 -6.86 11.86 4.06
C VAL A 42 -6.65 10.70 3.10
N VAL A 43 -5.49 10.67 2.47
CA VAL A 43 -5.07 9.61 1.54
C VAL A 43 -3.79 9.00 2.07
N LEU A 44 -3.73 7.68 2.01
CA LEU A 44 -2.55 6.90 2.34
C LEU A 44 -2.33 5.87 1.23
N GLY A 45 -1.09 5.78 0.76
CA GLY A 45 -0.64 4.69 -0.08
C GLY A 45 0.54 3.96 0.54
N ASP A 46 0.51 2.63 0.50
CA ASP A 46 1.65 1.76 0.75
C ASP A 46 1.89 0.93 -0.51
N TYR A 47 3.13 0.90 -1.00
CA TYR A 47 3.47 0.13 -2.19
C TYR A 47 4.69 -0.75 -1.94
N VAL A 48 4.68 -1.91 -2.58
CA VAL A 48 5.78 -2.87 -2.54
C VAL A 48 5.95 -3.58 -3.88
N VAL A 49 7.19 -3.67 -4.34
CA VAL A 49 7.58 -4.49 -5.49
C VAL A 49 7.52 -5.95 -5.07
N VAL A 50 6.78 -6.75 -5.82
CA VAL A 50 6.72 -8.19 -5.59
C VAL A 50 7.58 -8.90 -6.61
N SER A 51 8.56 -9.64 -6.11
CA SER A 51 9.48 -10.45 -6.89
C SER A 51 9.30 -11.91 -6.51
N GLU A 52 9.03 -12.75 -7.50
CA GLU A 52 8.89 -14.21 -7.33
C GLU A 52 10.24 -14.92 -7.29
N ASP A 53 11.32 -14.24 -7.71
CA ASP A 53 12.63 -14.86 -7.92
C ASP A 53 13.65 -14.36 -6.89
N HIS A 54 13.92 -15.17 -5.88
CA HIS A 54 14.89 -14.87 -4.82
C HIS A 54 16.36 -14.98 -5.25
N THR A 55 16.60 -15.41 -6.50
CA THR A 55 17.95 -15.64 -7.03
C THR A 55 18.57 -14.39 -7.68
N HIS A 56 17.74 -13.38 -7.99
CA HIS A 56 18.15 -12.13 -8.63
C HIS A 56 17.87 -10.93 -7.73
N ASP A 57 18.66 -9.86 -7.89
CA ASP A 57 18.41 -8.59 -7.20
C ASP A 57 17.00 -8.09 -7.54
N THR A 58 16.23 -7.76 -6.50
CA THR A 58 14.88 -7.22 -6.62
C THR A 58 14.91 -5.95 -7.47
N PRO A 59 14.09 -5.85 -8.53
CA PRO A 59 14.07 -4.67 -9.37
C PRO A 59 13.58 -3.47 -8.56
N THR A 60 14.14 -2.31 -8.86
CA THR A 60 13.72 -1.03 -8.28
C THR A 60 12.78 -0.30 -9.22
N ILE A 61 11.83 0.42 -8.62
CA ILE A 61 10.88 1.27 -9.34
C ILE A 61 11.00 2.71 -8.87
N SER A 62 10.49 3.60 -9.70
CA SER A 62 10.20 4.98 -9.34
C SER A 62 8.70 5.20 -9.25
N VAL A 63 8.30 6.07 -8.33
CA VAL A 63 6.91 6.43 -8.07
C VAL A 63 6.75 7.95 -8.04
N LYS A 64 5.61 8.42 -8.56
CA LYS A 64 5.20 9.81 -8.45
C LYS A 64 3.70 9.91 -8.22
N VAL A 65 3.32 10.68 -7.20
CA VAL A 65 1.93 10.97 -6.87
C VAL A 65 1.64 12.45 -7.16
N THR A 66 0.57 12.73 -7.90
CA THR A 66 0.21 14.10 -8.30
C THR A 66 -1.22 14.48 -7.97
N SER A 67 -1.42 15.75 -7.64
CA SER A 67 -2.74 16.35 -7.48
C SER A 67 -3.46 16.57 -8.82
N PRO A 68 -4.77 16.85 -8.82
CA PRO A 68 -5.54 17.12 -10.04
C PRO A 68 -5.00 18.26 -10.89
N TYR A 69 -4.34 19.25 -10.30
CA TYR A 69 -3.68 20.35 -11.01
C TYR A 69 -2.18 20.13 -11.25
N GLY A 70 -1.68 18.91 -11.04
CA GLY A 70 -0.33 18.50 -11.40
C GLY A 70 0.75 18.82 -10.38
N SER A 71 0.39 19.22 -9.15
CA SER A 71 1.38 19.38 -8.07
C SER A 71 1.92 18.02 -7.65
N ASN A 72 3.23 17.94 -7.40
CA ASN A 72 3.87 16.72 -6.91
C ASN A 72 3.62 16.58 -5.40
N LEU A 73 2.94 15.51 -5.01
CA LEU A 73 2.62 15.20 -3.62
C LEU A 73 3.61 14.19 -3.02
N HIS A 74 4.16 13.31 -3.86
CA HIS A 74 5.18 12.35 -3.49
C HIS A 74 6.02 11.99 -4.71
N HIS A 75 7.32 11.83 -4.50
CA HIS A 75 8.26 11.38 -5.51
C HIS A 75 9.34 10.55 -4.83
N ALA A 76 9.55 9.34 -5.31
CA ALA A 76 10.64 8.48 -4.86
C ALA A 76 11.19 7.69 -6.05
N GLU A 77 12.49 7.48 -6.04
CA GLU A 77 13.22 6.79 -7.10
C GLU A 77 13.98 5.60 -6.52
N ASN A 78 14.31 4.61 -7.35
CA ASN A 78 15.09 3.44 -6.97
C ASN A 78 14.58 2.74 -5.69
N SER A 79 13.26 2.62 -5.56
CA SER A 79 12.59 2.09 -4.37
C SER A 79 12.03 0.70 -4.63
N THR A 80 12.09 -0.19 -3.63
CA THR A 80 11.40 -1.50 -3.66
C THR A 80 10.12 -1.53 -2.83
N HIS A 81 9.97 -0.58 -1.91
CA HIS A 81 8.77 -0.35 -1.14
C HIS A 81 8.73 1.13 -0.71
N GLY A 82 7.56 1.61 -0.29
CA GLY A 82 7.44 2.95 0.26
C GLY A 82 6.01 3.30 0.65
N GLN A 83 5.88 4.43 1.34
CA GLN A 83 4.60 4.93 1.83
C GLN A 83 4.48 6.42 1.54
N PHE A 84 3.27 6.85 1.24
CA PHE A 84 2.91 8.26 1.14
C PHE A 84 1.62 8.54 1.89
N ALA A 85 1.53 9.72 2.48
CA ALA A 85 0.34 10.19 3.15
C ALA A 85 0.17 11.68 2.88
N PHE A 86 -1.05 12.10 2.54
CA PHE A 86 -1.39 13.51 2.36
C PHE A 86 -2.87 13.74 2.66
N THR A 87 -3.24 15.00 2.83
CA THR A 87 -4.65 15.42 2.84
C THR A 87 -4.93 16.15 1.54
N THR A 88 -6.01 15.79 0.86
CA THR A 88 -6.42 16.47 -0.38
C THR A 88 -6.80 17.92 -0.07
N HIS A 89 -6.37 18.84 -0.92
CA HIS A 89 -6.75 20.26 -0.86
C HIS A 89 -7.77 20.63 -1.95
N GLU A 90 -7.99 19.73 -2.90
CA GLU A 90 -8.71 19.96 -4.13
C GLU A 90 -9.53 18.72 -4.44
N ALA A 91 -10.73 18.89 -4.99
CA ALA A 91 -11.50 17.76 -5.49
C ALA A 91 -11.06 17.44 -6.92
N GLY A 92 -10.87 16.17 -7.25
CA GLY A 92 -10.56 15.73 -8.61
C GLY A 92 -9.71 14.47 -8.67
N ASN A 93 -9.12 14.23 -9.84
CA ASN A 93 -8.33 13.02 -10.11
C ASN A 93 -6.92 13.12 -9.56
N TYR A 94 -6.63 12.33 -8.53
CA TYR A 94 -5.28 12.10 -8.04
C TYR A 94 -4.69 10.90 -8.76
N LEU A 95 -3.40 10.98 -9.08
CA LEU A 95 -2.68 9.93 -9.81
C LEU A 95 -1.50 9.43 -8.98
N ALA A 96 -1.36 8.11 -8.81
CA ALA A 96 -0.08 7.49 -8.45
C ALA A 96 0.45 6.71 -9.65
N CYS A 97 1.60 7.14 -10.16
CA CYS A 97 2.24 6.59 -11.32
C CYS A 97 3.53 5.87 -10.92
N PHE A 98 3.77 4.72 -11.53
CA PHE A 98 4.90 3.83 -11.28
C PHE A 98 5.58 3.45 -12.59
N TRP A 99 6.91 3.39 -12.58
CA TRP A 99 7.72 2.93 -13.72
C TRP A 99 9.00 2.25 -13.25
N VAL A 100 9.53 1.38 -14.10
CA VAL A 100 10.80 0.67 -13.85
C VAL A 100 11.97 1.60 -14.15
N ASP A 101 12.96 1.64 -13.27
CA ASP A 101 14.19 2.39 -13.52
C ASP A 101 15.04 1.67 -14.58
N GLY A 102 15.59 2.43 -15.54
CA GLY A 102 16.17 1.91 -16.78
C GLY A 102 17.35 0.92 -16.63
N TYR A 103 17.84 0.69 -15.41
CA TYR A 103 18.86 -0.33 -15.12
C TYR A 103 18.30 -1.76 -15.07
N ASN A 104 16.99 -1.94 -14.87
CA ASN A 104 16.32 -3.25 -14.77
C ASN A 104 15.53 -3.63 -16.03
N HIS A 105 15.79 -2.97 -17.16
CA HIS A 105 14.99 -3.05 -18.39
C HIS A 105 14.96 -4.45 -19.03
N ASP A 106 15.94 -5.30 -18.71
CA ASP A 106 16.09 -6.68 -19.22
C ASP A 106 15.48 -7.76 -18.30
N LYS A 107 14.92 -7.40 -17.13
CA LYS A 107 14.42 -8.37 -16.14
C LYS A 107 12.93 -8.73 -16.29
N GLY A 108 12.29 -8.34 -17.40
CA GLY A 108 10.88 -8.63 -17.67
C GLY A 108 9.92 -7.70 -16.93
N ASP A 109 8.65 -8.12 -16.85
CA ASP A 109 7.59 -7.32 -16.22
C ASP A 109 7.74 -7.29 -14.69
N VAL A 110 7.60 -6.10 -14.09
CA VAL A 110 7.74 -5.90 -12.65
C VAL A 110 6.37 -5.78 -12.01
N SER A 111 6.06 -6.60 -11.01
CA SER A 111 4.80 -6.52 -10.29
C SER A 111 4.91 -5.61 -9.06
N VAL A 112 3.90 -4.76 -8.86
CA VAL A 112 3.78 -3.84 -7.73
C VAL A 112 2.42 -4.03 -7.08
N ASN A 113 2.42 -4.26 -5.78
CA ASN A 113 1.23 -4.17 -4.96
C ASN A 113 1.10 -2.76 -4.42
N LEU A 114 -0.09 -2.17 -4.53
CA LEU A 114 -0.43 -0.87 -3.97
C LEU A 114 -1.67 -1.01 -3.10
N ASP A 115 -1.51 -0.72 -1.81
CA ASP A 115 -2.64 -0.50 -0.91
C ASP A 115 -2.96 1.00 -0.89
N TRP A 116 -4.07 1.39 -1.52
CA TRP A 116 -4.52 2.78 -1.64
C TRP A 116 -5.78 2.99 -0.80
N LYS A 117 -5.68 3.82 0.24
CA LYS A 117 -6.78 4.12 1.16
C LYS A 117 -7.13 5.59 1.16
N THR A 118 -8.42 5.89 1.20
CA THR A 118 -8.96 7.24 1.30
C THR A 118 -9.93 7.39 2.48
N GLY A 119 -10.03 8.60 3.03
CA GLY A 119 -11.02 8.97 4.04
C GLY A 119 -10.89 8.19 5.35
N ILE A 120 -11.99 7.57 5.78
CA ILE A 120 -12.05 6.83 7.04
C ILE A 120 -11.09 5.64 7.01
N ALA A 121 -10.98 4.93 5.88
CA ALA A 121 -10.05 3.81 5.74
C ALA A 121 -8.59 4.23 5.93
N ALA A 122 -8.21 5.43 5.47
CA ALA A 122 -6.88 5.99 5.69
C ALA A 122 -6.64 6.43 7.14
N LYS A 123 -7.63 7.07 7.77
CA LYS A 123 -7.56 7.48 9.18
C LYS A 123 -7.47 6.30 10.13
N ASP A 124 -8.23 5.25 9.84
CA ASP A 124 -8.21 4.01 10.63
C ASP A 124 -6.84 3.35 10.55
N TRP A 125 -6.19 3.33 9.37
CA TRP A 125 -4.81 2.87 9.24
C TRP A 125 -3.82 3.65 10.11
N GLU A 126 -3.88 4.99 10.11
CA GLU A 126 -2.99 5.80 10.95
C GLU A 126 -3.16 5.47 12.44
N SER A 127 -4.41 5.21 12.86
CA SER A 127 -4.73 4.80 14.23
C SER A 127 -4.21 3.39 14.56
N VAL A 128 -4.23 2.46 13.61
CA VAL A 128 -3.71 1.09 13.75
C VAL A 128 -2.19 1.10 13.76
N ALA A 129 -1.52 1.77 12.82
CA ALA A 129 -0.06 1.90 12.78
C ALA A 129 0.50 2.51 14.07
N ARG A 130 -0.21 3.49 14.66
CA ARG A 130 0.17 4.06 15.95
C ARG A 130 -0.06 3.09 17.12
N LYS A 131 -1.12 2.29 17.08
CA LYS A 131 -1.42 1.27 18.11
C LYS A 131 -0.45 0.10 18.05
N GLU A 132 -0.12 -0.42 16.87
CA GLU A 132 0.84 -1.51 16.72
C GLU A 132 2.24 -1.10 17.18
N LYS A 133 2.68 0.13 16.90
CA LYS A 133 3.94 0.67 17.44
C LYS A 133 3.98 0.73 18.97
N ILE A 134 2.83 0.73 19.64
CA ILE A 134 2.72 0.67 21.11
C ILE A 134 2.62 -0.79 21.58
N GLU A 135 1.91 -1.66 20.85
CA GLU A 135 1.71 -3.07 21.21
C GLU A 135 2.92 -3.98 20.94
N VAL A 136 3.90 -3.59 20.11
CA VAL A 136 5.17 -4.36 19.98
C VAL A 136 5.84 -4.53 21.35
N SER A 137 5.73 -3.53 22.23
CA SER A 137 6.23 -3.64 23.60
C SER A 137 5.46 -4.69 24.42
N ALA A 138 4.13 -4.74 24.32
CA ALA A 138 3.31 -5.73 25.02
C ALA A 138 3.54 -7.16 24.49
N PHE A 139 3.77 -7.32 23.19
CA PHE A 139 4.05 -8.63 22.58
C PHE A 139 5.43 -9.18 22.97
N THR A 140 6.43 -8.31 23.14
CA THR A 140 7.74 -8.72 23.71
C THR A 140 7.62 -9.08 25.19
N TYR A 141 6.84 -8.31 25.98
CA TYR A 141 6.55 -8.67 27.39
C TYR A 141 5.83 -10.02 27.53
N PHE A 142 4.92 -10.35 26.61
CA PHE A 142 4.23 -11.65 26.61
C PHE A 142 5.12 -12.81 26.15
N HIS A 143 6.10 -12.57 25.27
CA HIS A 143 7.06 -13.60 24.86
C HIS A 143 8.06 -13.95 25.99
N ASP A 144 8.54 -12.94 26.75
CA ASP A 144 9.45 -13.14 27.89
C ASP A 144 8.79 -13.79 29.13
N SER A 145 7.46 -13.90 29.16
CA SER A 145 6.74 -14.56 30.26
C SER A 145 6.49 -16.05 30.01
N PHE A 146 6.91 -16.59 28.87
CA PHE A 146 6.73 -17.99 28.49
C PHE A 146 8.05 -18.78 28.36
N GLU A 147 9.16 -18.21 28.83
CA GLU A 147 10.42 -18.92 29.12
C GLU A 147 10.69 -18.98 30.64
#